data_AF-A0AAN8IEJ2-F1
#
_entry.id   AF-A0AAN8IEJ2-F1
#
_cell.length_a   1.000
_cell.length_b   1.000
_cell.length_c   1.000
_cell.angle_alpha   90.00
_cell.angle_beta   90.00
_cell.angle_gamma   90.00
#
_symmetry.space_group_name_H-M   'P 1'
#
loop_
_entity.id
_entity.type
_entity.pdbx_description
1 polymer ?
#
loop_
_entity_poly.entity_id
_entity_poly.type
_entity_poly.pdbx_seq_one_letter_code
_entity_poly.pdbx_strand_id
1 'polypeptide(L)'
;MTKNTTSALWIEGVAPLMNGLRIERSARDGLYMYEPSGPVLIANSTFSWNRGHGIIIDNTTDGRVFINMTRIENNFGDGIWYRQKTGSNLLTHGIRTQRDLGVLVEEKPRADICRQHSLPSQYFFPHLLLARLDNGTLYDPSIPPTCWIAISLPPRLAYTFSIQFMNIRNLNPPSTSRTYMVVCDATQERNACALERLRIPILNGIYPQTISLRSGATPLFLALEHQQEGNNAGYIVGDVEVLFKVHASVTDKAFYGLNVTNSIINGNIGNGVFGHDIRERTALSNVTVNENQGLAGFLIKDGAADIWLNDTRIQDNWGDGVNISYAGGAITINGTRLERNRWRGAAFHFNDSSPFLALHQEIVFKGRPSNNIFYLPTIVADNKWGGVLVGNFCLPAYRNIEPKAPTKAISPK
;
A
#
# COMPACT_ATOMS: atom_id res chain seq x y z
N MET A 1 1.55 15.65 -27.11
CA MET A 1 2.25 16.92 -26.76
C MET A 1 3.61 16.57 -26.20
N THR A 2 4.66 16.82 -26.97
CA THR A 2 6.05 16.75 -26.50
C THR A 2 6.25 17.84 -25.44
N LYS A 3 6.35 17.44 -24.16
CA LYS A 3 6.58 18.39 -23.06
C LYS A 3 8.03 18.88 -23.16
N ASN A 4 8.22 20.15 -23.54
CA ASN A 4 9.52 20.81 -23.68
C ASN A 4 10.19 21.16 -22.34
N THR A 5 9.67 20.64 -21.22
CA THR A 5 10.17 20.90 -19.86
C THR A 5 10.25 19.61 -19.04
N THR A 6 11.38 19.45 -18.35
CA THR A 6 11.67 18.35 -17.42
C THR A 6 11.51 18.84 -15.97
N SER A 7 11.40 17.91 -15.02
CA SER A 7 11.50 18.25 -13.59
C SER A 7 12.90 18.75 -13.25
N ALA A 8 13.05 19.43 -12.11
CA ALA A 8 14.36 19.88 -11.66
C ALA A 8 15.27 18.71 -11.28
N LEU A 9 14.69 17.67 -10.68
CA LEU A 9 15.33 16.37 -10.49
C LEU A 9 14.43 15.26 -11.07
N TRP A 10 14.98 14.48 -11.99
CA TRP A 10 14.33 13.32 -12.61
C TRP A 10 15.15 12.08 -12.32
N ILE A 11 14.52 11.06 -11.73
CA ILE A 11 15.17 9.82 -11.32
C ILE A 11 14.35 8.64 -11.80
N GLU A 12 15.02 7.66 -12.39
CA GLU A 12 14.40 6.40 -12.81
C GLU A 12 15.08 5.24 -12.09
N GLY A 13 14.29 4.30 -11.56
CA GLY A 13 14.81 3.15 -10.82
C GLY A 13 15.31 3.52 -9.42
N VAL A 14 16.56 3.15 -9.08
CA VAL A 14 17.04 3.25 -7.69
C VAL A 14 17.32 4.70 -7.30
N ALA A 15 16.58 5.21 -6.31
CA ALA A 15 16.73 6.57 -5.83
C ALA A 15 17.99 6.72 -4.94
N PRO A 16 18.75 7.83 -5.07
CA PRO A 16 19.79 8.19 -4.11
C PRO A 16 19.17 8.64 -2.78
N LEU A 17 19.99 8.66 -1.72
CA LEU A 17 19.61 9.30 -0.47
C LEU A 17 19.63 10.82 -0.65
N MET A 18 18.50 11.47 -0.40
CA MET A 18 18.35 12.91 -0.58
C MET A 18 18.23 13.58 0.79
N ASN A 19 19.19 14.43 1.13
CA ASN A 19 19.23 15.13 2.40
C ASN A 19 19.73 16.57 2.19
N GLY A 20 19.00 17.56 2.72
CA GLY A 20 19.41 18.96 2.61
C GLY A 20 19.17 19.58 1.22
N LEU A 21 18.26 19.02 0.42
CA LEU A 21 17.97 19.56 -0.91
C LEU A 21 17.13 20.84 -0.81
N ARG A 22 17.40 21.81 -1.69
CA ARG A 22 16.55 22.98 -1.89
C ARG A 22 16.24 23.12 -3.37
N ILE A 23 15.04 22.73 -3.77
CA ILE A 23 14.56 22.79 -5.15
C ILE A 23 13.44 23.82 -5.21
N GLU A 24 13.65 24.88 -5.99
CA GLU A 24 12.69 25.97 -6.11
C GLU A 24 12.48 26.40 -7.56
N ARG A 25 11.26 26.88 -7.87
CA ARG A 25 10.95 27.55 -9.14
C ARG A 25 11.24 26.71 -10.39
N SER A 26 11.10 25.38 -10.30
CA SER A 26 11.16 24.50 -11.46
C SER A 26 10.07 24.86 -12.47
N ALA A 27 10.41 24.83 -13.77
CA ALA A 27 9.46 25.00 -14.87
C ALA A 27 8.44 23.86 -14.99
N ARG A 28 8.62 22.79 -14.20
CA ARG A 28 7.72 21.65 -14.05
C ARG A 28 7.74 21.20 -12.59
N ASP A 29 7.95 19.91 -12.34
CA ASP A 29 7.95 19.32 -11.00
C ASP A 29 9.28 19.60 -10.29
N GLY A 30 9.28 19.65 -8.96
CA GLY A 30 10.50 19.75 -8.17
C GLY A 30 11.31 18.46 -8.28
N LEU A 31 10.74 17.36 -7.80
CA LEU A 31 11.30 16.01 -7.91
C LEU A 31 10.30 15.09 -8.59
N TYR A 32 10.78 14.35 -9.60
CA TYR A 32 10.02 13.29 -10.26
C TYR A 32 10.81 11.98 -10.20
N MET A 33 10.20 10.95 -9.60
CA MET A 33 10.76 9.61 -9.51
C MET A 33 9.85 8.62 -10.24
N TYR A 34 10.41 7.94 -11.23
CA TYR A 34 9.71 6.96 -12.04
C TYR A 34 10.18 5.54 -11.74
N GLU A 35 9.22 4.66 -11.48
CA GLU A 35 9.43 3.24 -11.21
C GLU A 35 10.52 2.93 -10.17
N PRO A 36 10.54 3.58 -8.99
CA PRO A 36 11.55 3.24 -8.01
C PRO A 36 11.39 1.82 -7.50
N SER A 37 12.49 1.05 -7.65
CA SER A 37 12.62 -0.37 -7.31
C SER A 37 13.26 -0.62 -5.94
N GLY A 38 13.61 0.45 -5.23
CA GLY A 38 14.16 0.40 -3.88
C GLY A 38 13.66 1.56 -3.00
N PRO A 39 14.13 1.63 -1.74
CA PRO A 39 13.74 2.66 -0.80
C PRO A 39 14.07 4.06 -1.30
N VAL A 40 13.16 4.99 -1.05
CA VAL A 40 13.34 6.42 -1.31
C VAL A 40 13.42 7.11 0.03
N LEU A 41 14.52 7.83 0.28
CA LEU A 41 14.70 8.64 1.49
C LEU A 41 14.89 10.10 1.12
N ILE A 42 13.99 10.95 1.59
CA ILE A 42 14.07 12.41 1.51
C ILE A 42 14.05 12.97 2.92
N ALA A 43 15.09 13.71 3.29
CA ALA A 43 15.21 14.33 4.61
C ALA A 43 15.63 15.80 4.51
N ASN A 44 15.20 16.62 5.47
CA ASN A 44 15.68 18.00 5.66
C ASN A 44 15.68 18.84 4.37
N SER A 45 14.66 18.66 3.53
CA SER A 45 14.65 19.23 2.17
C SER A 45 13.54 20.26 2.00
N THR A 46 13.62 21.08 0.97
CA THR A 46 12.62 22.08 0.60
C THR A 46 12.29 21.98 -0.88
N PHE A 47 11.00 21.86 -1.19
CA PHE A 47 10.46 21.82 -2.56
C PHE A 47 9.40 22.91 -2.68
N SER A 48 9.74 24.03 -3.31
CA SER A 48 8.84 25.19 -3.29
C SER A 48 8.69 25.93 -4.61
N TRP A 49 7.53 26.55 -4.81
CA TRP A 49 7.27 27.42 -5.97
C TRP A 49 7.46 26.75 -7.34
N ASN A 50 7.32 25.42 -7.41
CA ASN A 50 7.46 24.69 -8.67
C ASN A 50 6.18 24.82 -9.51
N ARG A 51 6.33 24.90 -10.84
CA ARG A 51 5.20 25.03 -11.79
C ARG A 51 4.36 23.76 -11.91
N GLY A 52 4.90 22.62 -11.47
CA GLY A 52 4.23 21.34 -11.31
C GLY A 52 4.11 20.97 -9.84
N HIS A 53 4.28 19.69 -9.53
CA HIS A 53 4.19 19.15 -8.17
C HIS A 53 5.49 19.38 -7.38
N GLY A 54 5.42 19.30 -6.05
CA GLY A 54 6.62 19.32 -5.20
C GLY A 54 7.45 18.05 -5.40
N ILE A 55 6.87 16.91 -5.02
CA ILE A 55 7.47 15.58 -5.11
C ILE A 55 6.50 14.63 -5.80
N ILE A 56 6.95 13.94 -6.84
CA ILE A 56 6.22 12.88 -7.53
C ILE A 56 6.97 11.56 -7.38
N ILE A 57 6.26 10.54 -6.93
CA ILE A 57 6.66 9.14 -7.00
C ILE A 57 5.62 8.40 -7.84
N ASP A 58 6.05 7.94 -9.01
CA ASP A 58 5.18 7.28 -9.97
C ASP A 58 5.60 5.83 -10.20
N ASN A 59 4.62 4.95 -10.29
CA ASN A 59 4.77 3.52 -10.53
C ASN A 59 5.82 2.82 -9.61
N THR A 60 5.90 3.18 -8.33
CA THR A 60 6.82 2.47 -7.43
C THR A 60 6.45 0.98 -7.30
N THR A 61 7.48 0.13 -7.28
CA THR A 61 7.34 -1.33 -7.07
C THR A 61 7.87 -1.80 -5.72
N ASP A 62 8.58 -0.93 -4.99
CA ASP A 62 9.09 -1.21 -3.66
C ASP A 62 8.31 -0.47 -2.58
N GLY A 63 7.70 0.68 -2.88
CA GLY A 63 6.85 1.39 -1.93
C GLY A 63 7.56 1.89 -0.67
N ARG A 64 8.86 1.74 -0.43
CA ARG A 64 9.46 2.28 0.81
C ARG A 64 9.84 3.75 0.67
N VAL A 65 8.85 4.63 0.61
CA VAL A 65 9.07 6.08 0.54
C VAL A 65 9.01 6.72 1.92
N PHE A 66 10.13 7.30 2.35
CA PHE A 66 10.26 8.02 3.61
C PHE A 66 10.59 9.48 3.35
N ILE A 67 9.71 10.38 3.79
CA ILE A 67 9.89 11.83 3.72
C ILE A 67 9.89 12.37 5.15
N ASN A 68 10.96 13.04 5.55
CA ASN A 68 11.14 13.53 6.92
C ASN A 68 11.65 14.97 6.94
N MET A 69 11.19 15.77 7.90
CA MET A 69 11.70 17.14 8.12
C MET A 69 11.74 17.98 6.84
N THR A 70 10.72 17.84 5.98
CA THR A 70 10.73 18.42 4.63
C THR A 70 9.62 19.47 4.51
N ARG A 71 9.92 20.58 3.83
CA ARG A 71 8.96 21.65 3.50
C ARG A 71 8.56 21.54 2.04
N ILE A 72 7.26 21.44 1.78
CA ILE A 72 6.71 21.29 0.43
C ILE A 72 5.62 22.33 0.25
N GLU A 73 6.00 23.46 -0.34
CA GLU A 73 5.20 24.68 -0.23
C GLU A 73 4.98 25.42 -1.54
N ASN A 74 3.79 25.97 -1.74
CA ASN A 74 3.48 26.88 -2.84
C ASN A 74 3.75 26.31 -4.25
N ASN A 75 3.62 25.00 -4.43
CA ASN A 75 3.73 24.36 -5.74
C ASN A 75 2.39 24.47 -6.49
N PHE A 76 2.43 24.53 -7.82
CA PHE A 76 1.20 24.66 -8.63
C PHE A 76 0.42 23.34 -8.73
N GLY A 77 1.10 22.21 -8.63
CA GLY A 77 0.49 20.88 -8.51
C GLY A 77 0.24 20.49 -7.06
N ASP A 78 0.12 19.18 -6.82
CA ASP A 78 0.10 18.63 -5.47
C ASP A 78 1.44 18.82 -4.76
N GLY A 79 1.42 18.88 -3.43
CA GLY A 79 2.66 18.83 -2.65
C GLY A 79 3.39 17.50 -2.84
N ILE A 80 2.73 16.40 -2.50
CA ILE A 80 3.19 15.03 -2.76
C ILE A 80 2.20 14.33 -3.67
N TRP A 81 2.67 13.78 -4.77
CA TRP A 81 1.94 12.87 -5.64
C TRP A 81 2.56 11.48 -5.55
N TYR A 82 1.77 10.47 -5.19
CA TYR A 82 2.24 9.12 -4.95
C TYR A 82 1.36 8.08 -5.63
N ARG A 83 1.99 7.22 -6.44
CA ARG A 83 1.30 6.11 -7.11
C ARG A 83 2.16 4.86 -7.16
N GLN A 84 1.49 3.72 -7.01
CA GLN A 84 2.11 2.41 -7.07
C GLN A 84 1.81 1.72 -8.39
N LYS A 85 2.76 0.89 -8.85
CA LYS A 85 2.61 0.18 -10.12
C LYS A 85 1.54 -0.90 -10.00
N THR A 86 0.50 -0.81 -10.82
CA THR A 86 -0.54 -1.84 -11.01
C THR A 86 -0.45 -2.43 -12.41
N GLY A 87 -0.91 -3.66 -12.61
CA GLY A 87 -1.08 -4.23 -13.95
C GLY A 87 0.04 -5.14 -14.48
N SER A 88 -0.24 -5.68 -15.67
CA SER A 88 0.45 -6.76 -16.41
C SER A 88 1.81 -6.40 -17.04
N ASN A 89 2.30 -5.18 -16.83
CA ASN A 89 3.65 -4.74 -17.26
C ASN A 89 4.75 -5.16 -16.26
N LEU A 90 4.53 -6.24 -15.51
CA LEU A 90 5.51 -6.87 -14.60
C LEU A 90 5.83 -8.32 -15.00
N LEU A 91 5.09 -8.90 -15.97
CA LEU A 91 5.25 -10.31 -16.39
C LEU A 91 5.30 -10.48 -17.92
N THR A 92 5.15 -9.41 -18.70
CA THR A 92 5.09 -9.49 -20.17
C THR A 92 6.45 -9.26 -20.82
N HIS A 93 7.43 -10.14 -20.55
CA HIS A 93 8.69 -10.14 -21.29
C HIS A 93 9.20 -11.54 -21.68
N GLY A 94 8.29 -12.39 -22.16
CA GLY A 94 8.63 -13.50 -23.05
C GLY A 94 8.62 -13.12 -24.54
N ILE A 95 7.96 -12.03 -24.94
CA ILE A 95 7.78 -11.62 -26.34
C ILE A 95 7.76 -10.08 -26.45
N ARG A 96 8.92 -9.44 -26.36
CA ARG A 96 9.11 -8.13 -27.01
C ARG A 96 10.41 -8.17 -27.79
N THR A 97 10.25 -8.15 -29.11
CA THR A 97 11.32 -7.94 -30.08
C THR A 97 12.01 -6.60 -29.81
N GLN A 98 13.34 -6.64 -29.78
CA GLN A 98 14.27 -5.51 -29.83
C GLN A 98 13.67 -4.28 -30.54
N ARG A 99 13.40 -3.22 -29.79
CA ARG A 99 13.45 -1.79 -30.17
C ARG A 99 12.79 -0.95 -29.07
N ASP A 100 13.46 -0.85 -27.93
CA ASP A 100 13.33 0.31 -27.04
C ASP A 100 14.68 0.48 -26.33
N LEU A 101 15.35 1.59 -26.62
CA LEU A 101 16.57 2.00 -25.91
C LEU A 101 16.20 2.34 -24.46
N GLY A 102 16.81 1.64 -23.50
CA GLY A 102 16.73 1.99 -22.07
C GLY A 102 15.95 1.01 -21.18
N VAL A 103 15.87 -0.28 -21.53
CA VAL A 103 15.11 -1.29 -20.77
C VAL A 103 15.69 -1.45 -19.35
N LEU A 104 14.95 -0.95 -18.35
CA LEU A 104 15.13 -1.27 -16.94
C LEU A 104 15.05 -2.81 -16.79
N VAL A 105 16.08 -3.43 -16.20
CA VAL A 105 16.07 -4.88 -15.93
C VAL A 105 14.99 -5.16 -14.88
N GLU A 106 13.89 -5.78 -15.28
CA GLU A 106 12.86 -6.24 -14.34
C GLU A 106 13.49 -7.19 -13.30
N GLU A 107 13.20 -6.95 -12.02
CA GLU A 107 13.71 -7.77 -10.91
C GLU A 107 13.22 -9.22 -11.11
N LYS A 108 14.14 -10.17 -11.30
CA LYS A 108 13.78 -11.58 -11.44
C LYS A 108 13.35 -12.16 -10.10
N PRO A 109 12.29 -12.98 -10.04
CA PRO A 109 11.92 -13.70 -8.84
C PRO A 109 13.10 -14.53 -8.32
N ARG A 110 13.33 -14.50 -7.02
CA ARG A 110 14.42 -15.25 -6.37
C ARG A 110 14.15 -16.74 -6.34
N ALA A 111 12.88 -17.13 -6.22
CA ALA A 111 12.44 -18.50 -6.23
C ALA A 111 11.02 -18.60 -6.76
N ASP A 112 10.74 -19.71 -7.42
CA ASP A 112 9.39 -20.21 -7.66
C ASP A 112 9.04 -21.18 -6.53
N ILE A 113 8.04 -20.84 -5.71
CA ILE A 113 7.67 -21.60 -4.52
C ILE A 113 7.08 -22.97 -4.86
N CYS A 114 6.76 -23.23 -6.13
CA CYS A 114 6.32 -24.55 -6.61
C CYS A 114 7.49 -25.50 -6.89
N ARG A 115 8.73 -24.98 -6.90
CA ARG A 115 9.95 -25.74 -7.17
C ARG A 115 10.95 -25.65 -6.02
N GLN A 116 10.96 -24.54 -5.30
CA GLN A 116 11.88 -24.27 -4.22
C GLN A 116 11.11 -23.80 -2.97
N HIS A 117 11.10 -24.64 -1.95
CA HIS A 117 10.29 -24.45 -0.75
C HIS A 117 11.03 -23.82 0.44
N SER A 118 12.27 -23.39 0.25
CA SER A 118 13.05 -22.68 1.26
C SER A 118 14.02 -21.69 0.61
N LEU A 119 14.36 -20.64 1.35
CA LEU A 119 15.32 -19.64 0.91
C LEU A 119 16.67 -19.81 1.63
N PRO A 120 17.79 -19.64 0.92
CA PRO A 120 19.10 -19.59 1.54
C PRO A 120 19.19 -18.48 2.60
N SER A 121 19.74 -18.82 3.78
CA SER A 121 19.81 -17.91 4.94
C SER A 121 20.64 -16.63 4.71
N GLN A 122 21.51 -16.62 3.70
CA GLN A 122 22.35 -15.47 3.34
C GLN A 122 21.60 -14.36 2.60
N TYR A 123 20.37 -14.61 2.16
CA TYR A 123 19.62 -13.63 1.39
C TYR A 123 18.97 -12.58 2.28
N PHE A 124 19.19 -11.31 1.94
CA PHE A 124 18.56 -10.18 2.60
C PHE A 124 17.19 -9.87 2.01
N PHE A 125 16.26 -9.44 2.86
CA PHE A 125 14.94 -8.97 2.48
C PHE A 125 15.01 -7.62 1.73
N PRO A 126 14.06 -7.34 0.82
CA PRO A 126 12.89 -8.16 0.48
C PRO A 126 13.19 -9.36 -0.43
N HIS A 127 12.27 -10.32 -0.45
CA HIS A 127 12.32 -11.46 -1.35
C HIS A 127 11.16 -11.39 -2.34
N LEU A 128 11.46 -11.17 -3.63
CA LEU A 128 10.51 -11.34 -4.72
C LEU A 128 10.36 -12.83 -5.01
N LEU A 129 9.13 -13.35 -4.93
CA LEU A 129 8.78 -14.75 -5.08
C LEU A 129 7.66 -14.91 -6.11
N LEU A 130 7.69 -16.05 -6.79
CA LEU A 130 6.69 -16.46 -7.77
C LEU A 130 5.98 -17.71 -7.26
N ALA A 131 4.67 -17.78 -7.42
CA ALA A 131 3.91 -19.03 -7.36
C ALA A 131 3.23 -19.23 -8.71
N ARG A 132 3.56 -20.34 -9.39
CA ARG A 132 3.04 -20.63 -10.73
C ARG A 132 2.48 -22.04 -10.81
N LEU A 133 1.19 -22.14 -11.09
CA LEU A 133 0.51 -23.38 -11.44
C LEU A 133 0.11 -23.31 -12.91
N ASP A 134 0.67 -24.21 -13.73
CA ASP A 134 0.37 -24.27 -15.16
C ASP A 134 -0.92 -25.08 -15.40
N ASN A 135 -1.65 -24.74 -16.47
CA ASN A 135 -2.80 -25.51 -16.93
C ASN A 135 -2.45 -27.00 -17.11
N GLY A 136 -3.33 -27.88 -16.61
CA GLY A 136 -3.16 -29.33 -16.65
C GLY A 136 -2.38 -29.90 -15.46
N THR A 137 -1.89 -29.06 -14.55
CA THR A 137 -1.27 -29.54 -13.31
C THR A 137 -2.29 -30.32 -12.49
N LEU A 138 -1.93 -31.55 -12.09
CA LEU A 138 -2.71 -32.35 -11.14
C LEU A 138 -2.55 -31.75 -9.74
N TYR A 139 -3.67 -31.39 -9.12
CA TYR A 139 -3.75 -30.83 -7.78
C TYR A 139 -4.62 -31.73 -6.90
N ASP A 140 -3.99 -32.44 -5.96
CA ASP A 140 -4.71 -33.27 -5.00
C ASP A 140 -4.84 -32.53 -3.66
N PRO A 141 -6.06 -32.17 -3.22
CA PRO A 141 -6.28 -31.48 -1.95
C PRO A 141 -5.98 -32.34 -0.72
N SER A 142 -5.77 -33.65 -0.87
CA SER A 142 -5.39 -34.56 0.23
C SER A 142 -3.89 -34.61 0.50
N ILE A 143 -3.07 -34.02 -0.39
CA ILE A 143 -1.62 -33.98 -0.31
C ILE A 143 -1.20 -32.53 0.01
N PRO A 144 -0.05 -32.29 0.69
CA PRO A 144 0.46 -30.94 0.87
C PRO A 144 0.47 -30.15 -0.45
N PRO A 145 0.12 -28.84 -0.42
CA PRO A 145 0.10 -28.02 -1.63
C PRO A 145 1.42 -28.14 -2.37
N THR A 146 1.40 -28.25 -3.70
CA THR A 146 2.63 -28.33 -4.51
C THR A 146 3.40 -27.01 -4.51
N CYS A 147 2.70 -25.89 -4.34
CA CYS A 147 3.27 -24.54 -4.29
C CYS A 147 3.29 -24.03 -2.86
N TRP A 148 4.45 -24.09 -2.22
CA TRP A 148 4.61 -23.61 -0.85
C TRP A 148 6.03 -23.16 -0.54
N ILE A 149 6.20 -22.33 0.48
CA ILE A 149 7.51 -21.94 0.99
C ILE A 149 7.45 -21.68 2.49
N ALA A 150 8.48 -22.14 3.20
CA ALA A 150 8.70 -21.79 4.59
C ALA A 150 9.82 -20.75 4.70
N ILE A 151 9.47 -19.57 5.20
CA ILE A 151 10.38 -18.44 5.38
C ILE A 151 10.71 -18.31 6.86
N SER A 152 11.96 -18.57 7.20
CA SER A 152 12.49 -18.46 8.56
C SER A 152 13.46 -17.31 8.69
N LEU A 153 13.36 -16.56 9.79
CA LEU A 153 14.37 -15.61 10.22
C LEU A 153 15.10 -16.14 11.47
N PRO A 154 16.30 -15.62 11.80
CA PRO A 154 17.01 -16.02 13.01
C PRO A 154 16.12 -15.89 14.25
N PRO A 155 15.95 -16.93 15.07
CA PRO A 155 14.94 -16.96 16.14
C PRO A 155 15.23 -16.01 17.32
N ARG A 156 16.34 -15.26 17.28
CA ARG A 156 16.77 -14.37 18.37
C ARG A 156 15.97 -13.08 18.46
N LEU A 157 15.20 -12.74 17.43
CA LEU A 157 14.40 -11.52 17.36
C LEU A 157 12.99 -11.86 16.90
N ALA A 158 12.01 -11.15 17.42
CA ALA A 158 10.67 -11.17 16.86
C ALA A 158 10.61 -10.21 15.66
N TYR A 159 9.97 -10.63 14.59
CA TYR A 159 9.88 -9.87 13.35
C TYR A 159 8.43 -9.56 13.00
N THR A 160 8.23 -8.65 12.05
CA THR A 160 6.97 -8.51 11.35
C THR A 160 7.23 -8.78 9.87
N PHE A 161 6.52 -9.76 9.33
CA PHE A 161 6.53 -10.05 7.90
C PHE A 161 5.45 -9.21 7.24
N SER A 162 5.76 -8.64 6.07
CA SER A 162 4.76 -8.00 5.24
C SER A 162 4.77 -8.61 3.85
N ILE A 163 3.59 -8.95 3.32
CA ILE A 163 3.44 -9.60 2.02
C ILE A 163 2.75 -8.62 1.09
N GLN A 164 3.49 -8.21 0.07
CA GLN A 164 3.11 -7.23 -0.94
C GLN A 164 2.80 -7.97 -2.25
N PHE A 165 1.60 -7.78 -2.79
CA PHE A 165 1.18 -8.41 -4.04
C PHE A 165 1.54 -7.52 -5.23
N MET A 166 2.45 -8.00 -6.08
CA MET A 166 2.94 -7.27 -7.24
C MET A 166 2.08 -7.54 -8.47
N ASN A 167 1.77 -8.81 -8.73
CA ASN A 167 0.93 -9.21 -9.84
C ASN A 167 0.14 -10.49 -9.55
N ILE A 168 -1.10 -10.55 -10.02
CA ILE A 168 -1.99 -11.70 -9.88
C ILE A 168 -2.68 -11.98 -11.20
N ARG A 169 -2.49 -13.20 -11.69
CA ARG A 169 -3.21 -13.78 -12.82
C ARG A 169 -3.83 -15.10 -12.37
N ASN A 170 -5.12 -15.27 -12.62
CA ASN A 170 -5.79 -16.54 -12.39
C ASN A 170 -6.76 -16.77 -13.55
N LEU A 171 -6.34 -17.58 -14.52
CA LEU A 171 -7.15 -17.85 -15.71
C LEU A 171 -8.16 -18.98 -15.52
N ASN A 172 -8.30 -19.50 -14.30
CA ASN A 172 -9.32 -20.51 -14.03
C ASN A 172 -10.73 -19.89 -14.06
N PRO A 173 -11.77 -20.65 -14.44
CA PRO A 173 -13.14 -20.16 -14.44
C PRO A 173 -13.60 -19.86 -13.00
N PRO A 174 -14.01 -18.63 -12.67
CA PRO A 174 -14.34 -18.25 -11.29
C PRO A 174 -15.62 -18.91 -10.75
N SER A 175 -16.46 -19.47 -11.62
CA SER A 175 -17.69 -20.17 -11.22
C SER A 175 -17.45 -21.61 -10.75
N THR A 176 -16.34 -22.24 -11.15
CA THR A 176 -16.06 -23.65 -10.86
C THR A 176 -14.72 -23.86 -10.17
N SER A 177 -13.93 -22.80 -9.98
CA SER A 177 -12.61 -22.87 -9.38
C SER A 177 -12.43 -21.80 -8.31
N ARG A 178 -11.69 -22.14 -7.26
CA ARG A 178 -11.30 -21.21 -6.20
C ARG A 178 -9.82 -21.43 -5.91
N THR A 179 -9.04 -20.34 -5.93
CA THR A 179 -7.63 -20.36 -5.58
C THR A 179 -7.39 -19.40 -4.43
N TYR A 180 -6.60 -19.83 -3.45
CA TYR A 180 -6.27 -19.04 -2.28
C TYR A 180 -4.76 -19.03 -2.03
N MET A 181 -4.23 -17.87 -1.63
CA MET A 181 -2.94 -17.80 -0.95
C MET A 181 -3.20 -17.95 0.55
N VAL A 182 -2.70 -19.04 1.11
CA VAL A 182 -2.83 -19.37 2.53
C VAL A 182 -1.55 -18.95 3.25
N VAL A 183 -1.73 -18.25 4.37
CA VAL A 183 -0.65 -17.75 5.21
C VAL A 183 -0.81 -18.35 6.60
N CYS A 184 0.20 -19.10 7.04
CA CYS A 184 0.16 -19.86 8.28
C CYS A 184 1.45 -19.75 9.09
N ASP A 185 1.36 -20.18 10.35
CA ASP A 185 2.52 -20.69 11.07
C ASP A 185 2.85 -22.11 10.57
N ALA A 186 4.12 -22.38 10.28
CA ALA A 186 4.55 -23.68 9.78
C ALA A 186 4.53 -24.76 10.88
N THR A 187 4.42 -26.02 10.49
CA THR A 187 4.72 -27.19 11.33
C THR A 187 6.20 -27.22 11.75
N GLN A 188 6.56 -28.10 12.70
CA GLN A 188 7.95 -28.25 13.13
C GLN A 188 8.86 -28.70 11.98
N GLU A 189 8.34 -29.55 11.10
CA GLU A 189 8.97 -30.05 9.86
C GLU A 189 9.01 -28.99 8.75
N ARG A 190 8.34 -27.85 8.95
CA ARG A 190 8.31 -26.66 8.06
C ARG A 190 7.72 -26.91 6.68
N ASN A 191 6.95 -27.98 6.49
CA ASN A 191 6.43 -28.40 5.18
C ASN A 191 4.90 -28.37 5.09
N ALA A 192 4.21 -27.96 6.16
CA ALA A 192 2.76 -27.84 6.18
C ALA A 192 2.30 -26.63 7.01
N CYS A 193 1.06 -26.22 6.76
CA CYS A 193 0.35 -25.22 7.56
C CYS A 193 -0.09 -25.86 8.89
N ALA A 194 0.39 -25.33 10.02
CA ALA A 194 -0.04 -25.77 11.35
C ALA A 194 -1.21 -24.94 11.88
N LEU A 195 -1.11 -23.62 11.77
CA LEU A 195 -2.14 -22.67 12.20
C LEU A 195 -2.35 -21.63 11.11
N GLU A 196 -3.50 -21.72 10.43
CA GLU A 196 -3.92 -20.73 9.44
C GLU A 196 -4.15 -19.37 10.11
N ARG A 197 -3.55 -18.33 9.52
CA ARG A 197 -3.71 -16.94 9.96
C ARG A 197 -4.58 -16.14 9.00
N LEU A 198 -4.37 -16.33 7.70
CA LEU A 198 -5.10 -15.65 6.65
C LEU A 198 -5.25 -16.56 5.44
N ARG A 199 -6.40 -16.46 4.78
CA ARG A 199 -6.69 -17.08 3.49
C ARG A 199 -7.18 -16.02 2.51
N ILE A 200 -6.36 -15.73 1.51
CA ILE A 200 -6.55 -14.60 0.59
C ILE A 200 -6.99 -15.15 -0.77
N PRO A 201 -8.17 -14.76 -1.28
CA PRO A 201 -8.61 -15.22 -2.60
C PRO A 201 -7.73 -14.62 -3.71
N ILE A 202 -7.32 -15.48 -4.64
CA ILE A 202 -6.51 -15.11 -5.80
C ILE A 202 -7.45 -14.96 -6.99
N LEU A 203 -7.83 -13.72 -7.28
CA LEU A 203 -8.76 -13.36 -8.35
C LEU A 203 -8.01 -12.67 -9.48
N ASN A 204 -8.35 -12.97 -10.73
CA ASN A 204 -7.64 -12.46 -11.89
C ASN A 204 -7.62 -10.93 -11.93
N GLY A 205 -6.43 -10.33 -11.96
CA GLY A 205 -6.27 -8.87 -12.07
C GLY A 205 -6.77 -8.07 -10.86
N ILE A 206 -7.11 -8.73 -9.74
CA ILE A 206 -7.48 -8.07 -8.48
C ILE A 206 -6.30 -8.12 -7.53
N TYR A 207 -5.94 -6.97 -6.95
CA TYR A 207 -4.78 -6.83 -6.08
C TYR A 207 -5.20 -6.71 -4.62
N PRO A 208 -4.84 -7.68 -3.75
CA PRO A 208 -5.02 -7.56 -2.32
C PRO A 208 -4.18 -6.42 -1.74
N GLN A 209 -4.70 -5.82 -0.66
CA GLN A 209 -3.91 -4.97 0.22
C GLN A 209 -2.66 -5.71 0.73
N THR A 210 -1.61 -4.96 1.05
CA THR A 210 -0.45 -5.52 1.75
C THR A 210 -0.85 -5.98 3.15
N ILE A 211 -0.47 -7.20 3.50
CA ILE A 211 -0.72 -7.75 4.84
C ILE A 211 0.55 -7.69 5.68
N SER A 212 0.39 -7.48 6.98
CA SER A 212 1.50 -7.51 7.94
C SER A 212 1.17 -8.41 9.12
N LEU A 213 2.08 -9.30 9.47
CA LEU A 213 1.89 -10.34 10.48
C LEU A 213 3.14 -10.42 11.36
N ARG A 214 2.97 -10.49 12.69
CA ARG A 214 4.09 -10.74 13.61
C ARG A 214 4.60 -12.16 13.43
N SER A 215 5.90 -12.40 13.48
CA SER A 215 6.46 -13.75 13.43
C SER A 215 5.96 -14.59 14.60
N GLY A 216 5.54 -15.83 14.33
CA GLY A 216 5.27 -16.83 15.37
C GLY A 216 6.55 -17.43 15.94
N ALA A 217 6.39 -18.45 16.79
CA ALA A 217 7.51 -19.28 17.25
C ALA A 217 8.06 -20.18 16.14
N THR A 218 7.25 -20.47 15.11
CA THR A 218 7.63 -21.24 13.93
C THR A 218 7.75 -20.34 12.70
N PRO A 219 8.42 -20.81 11.62
CA PRO A 219 8.55 -20.07 10.38
C PRO A 219 7.22 -19.67 9.76
N LEU A 220 7.23 -18.60 8.96
CA LEU A 220 6.09 -18.21 8.14
C LEU A 220 5.93 -19.20 6.99
N PHE A 221 4.75 -19.81 6.86
CA PHE A 221 4.40 -20.70 5.77
C PHE A 221 3.44 -19.99 4.80
N LEU A 222 3.78 -20.02 3.51
CA LEU A 222 2.95 -19.49 2.43
C LEU A 222 2.68 -20.62 1.46
N ALA A 223 1.42 -20.82 1.08
CA ALA A 223 1.05 -21.83 0.09
C ALA A 223 -0.07 -21.35 -0.82
N LEU A 224 -0.05 -21.85 -2.05
CA LEU A 224 -1.13 -21.66 -3.00
C LEU A 224 -2.03 -22.89 -2.98
N GLU A 225 -3.25 -22.72 -2.48
CA GLU A 225 -4.27 -23.76 -2.47
C GLU A 225 -5.26 -23.57 -3.60
N HIS A 226 -5.67 -24.69 -4.21
CA HIS A 226 -6.63 -24.68 -5.30
C HIS A 226 -7.74 -25.70 -5.08
N GLN A 227 -8.95 -25.31 -5.43
CA GLN A 227 -10.12 -26.18 -5.44
C GLN A 227 -10.83 -26.04 -6.78
N GLN A 228 -11.04 -27.17 -7.46
CA GLN A 228 -11.77 -27.26 -8.72
C GLN A 228 -12.99 -28.17 -8.54
N GLU A 229 -14.16 -27.67 -8.92
CA GLU A 229 -15.43 -28.41 -8.93
C GLU A 229 -15.73 -28.95 -10.34
N GLY A 230 -16.51 -30.04 -10.42
CA GLY A 230 -16.99 -30.64 -11.67
C GLY A 230 -16.06 -31.69 -12.29
N ASN A 231 -16.19 -31.92 -13.59
CA ASN A 231 -15.50 -33.01 -14.31
C ASN A 231 -13.97 -32.86 -14.35
N ASN A 232 -13.46 -31.65 -14.11
CA ASN A 232 -12.03 -31.36 -14.04
C ASN A 232 -11.52 -31.31 -12.59
N ALA A 233 -12.27 -31.88 -11.64
CA ALA A 233 -11.84 -31.95 -10.24
C ALA A 233 -10.43 -32.53 -10.14
N GLY A 234 -9.57 -31.84 -9.40
CA GLY A 234 -8.17 -32.19 -9.24
C GLY A 234 -7.23 -31.70 -10.34
N TYR A 235 -7.68 -30.86 -11.28
CA TYR A 235 -6.82 -30.24 -12.29
C TYR A 235 -6.95 -28.72 -12.30
N ILE A 236 -5.82 -28.06 -12.55
CA ILE A 236 -5.78 -26.63 -12.87
C ILE A 236 -6.24 -26.44 -14.32
N VAL A 237 -7.30 -25.67 -14.55
CA VAL A 237 -7.92 -25.45 -15.86
C VAL A 237 -7.30 -24.28 -16.63
N GLY A 238 -6.72 -23.33 -15.92
CA GLY A 238 -6.04 -22.17 -16.49
C GLY A 238 -4.89 -21.71 -15.60
N ASP A 239 -3.85 -21.13 -16.22
CA ASP A 239 -2.64 -20.73 -15.52
C ASP A 239 -2.95 -19.80 -14.33
N VAL A 240 -2.34 -20.11 -13.18
CA VAL A 240 -2.33 -19.26 -11.99
C VAL A 240 -0.92 -18.76 -11.79
N GLU A 241 -0.78 -17.46 -11.65
CA GLU A 241 0.50 -16.79 -11.41
C GLU A 241 0.33 -15.71 -10.35
N VAL A 242 1.09 -15.83 -9.26
CA VAL A 242 1.13 -14.84 -8.18
C VAL A 242 2.57 -14.40 -7.98
N LEU A 243 2.83 -13.14 -8.29
CA LEU A 243 4.10 -12.47 -8.02
C LEU A 243 3.95 -11.62 -6.76
N PHE A 244 4.77 -11.87 -5.75
CA PHE A 244 4.68 -11.18 -4.47
C PHE A 244 6.06 -10.94 -3.85
N LYS A 245 6.17 -9.87 -3.06
CA LYS A 245 7.36 -9.54 -2.28
C LYS A 245 7.09 -9.80 -0.81
N VAL A 246 7.98 -10.53 -0.16
CA VAL A 246 7.99 -10.67 1.30
C VAL A 246 9.02 -9.71 1.86
N HIS A 247 8.58 -8.85 2.77
CA HIS A 247 9.41 -7.94 3.55
C HIS A 247 9.50 -8.44 4.99
N ALA A 248 10.61 -8.12 5.64
CA ALA A 248 10.80 -8.38 7.05
C ALA A 248 11.31 -7.12 7.76
N SER A 249 10.72 -6.84 8.91
CA SER A 249 11.04 -5.69 9.75
C SER A 249 11.09 -6.10 11.21
N VAL A 250 11.59 -5.20 12.05
CA VAL A 250 11.53 -5.38 13.51
C VAL A 250 10.08 -5.48 13.99
N THR A 251 9.88 -6.12 15.14
CA THR A 251 8.54 -6.34 15.71
C THR A 251 7.71 -5.06 15.71
N ASP A 252 6.44 -5.19 15.30
CA ASP A 252 5.42 -4.12 15.31
C ASP A 252 5.67 -2.94 14.37
N LYS A 253 6.68 -3.04 13.50
CA LYS A 253 6.90 -2.08 12.42
C LYS A 253 6.40 -2.68 11.11
N ALA A 254 5.15 -2.45 10.75
CA ALA A 254 4.68 -2.88 9.44
C ALA A 254 5.43 -2.15 8.30
N PHE A 255 5.36 -2.73 7.13
CA PHE A 255 5.80 -2.13 5.89
C PHE A 255 4.98 -0.89 5.52
N TYR A 256 5.67 0.19 5.10
CA TYR A 256 5.07 1.45 4.69
C TYR A 256 5.29 1.67 3.19
N GLY A 257 4.22 2.08 2.50
CA GLY A 257 4.18 2.60 1.13
C GLY A 257 4.60 4.08 1.03
N LEU A 258 4.05 4.88 1.93
CA LEU A 258 4.41 6.29 2.02
C LEU A 258 4.41 6.65 3.50
N ASN A 259 5.54 7.15 3.98
CA ASN A 259 5.66 7.61 5.35
C ASN A 259 6.22 9.02 5.37
N VAL A 260 5.37 9.98 5.73
CA VAL A 260 5.73 11.39 5.85
C VAL A 260 5.73 11.77 7.32
N THR A 261 6.85 12.34 7.77
CA THR A 261 7.06 12.68 9.18
C THR A 261 7.65 14.06 9.36
N ASN A 262 7.27 14.75 10.44
CA ASN A 262 7.85 16.05 10.85
C ASN A 262 7.91 17.10 9.72
N SER A 263 6.91 17.11 8.84
CA SER A 263 6.95 17.87 7.58
C SER A 263 5.83 18.89 7.48
N ILE A 264 6.02 19.88 6.61
CA ILE A 264 5.03 20.92 6.35
C ILE A 264 4.68 20.88 4.85
N ILE A 265 3.40 20.79 4.54
CA ILE A 265 2.87 20.70 3.18
C ILE A 265 1.78 21.75 3.04
N ASN A 266 2.11 22.90 2.46
CA ASN A 266 1.21 24.05 2.51
C ASN A 266 1.17 24.91 1.26
N GLY A 267 0.04 25.61 1.06
CA GLY A 267 -0.10 26.59 -0.01
C GLY A 267 0.00 26.00 -1.42
N ASN A 268 -0.04 24.67 -1.59
CA ASN A 268 0.00 24.07 -2.91
C ASN A 268 -1.34 24.28 -3.61
N ILE A 269 -1.33 24.57 -4.91
CA ILE A 269 -2.56 24.81 -5.67
C ILE A 269 -3.32 23.49 -5.88
N GLY A 270 -2.60 22.36 -5.97
CA GLY A 270 -3.19 21.03 -5.88
C GLY A 270 -3.50 20.60 -4.44
N ASN A 271 -3.62 19.30 -4.23
CA ASN A 271 -3.79 18.71 -2.90
C ASN A 271 -2.50 18.83 -2.08
N GLY A 272 -2.58 18.67 -0.76
CA GLY A 272 -1.37 18.55 0.04
C GLY A 272 -0.65 17.25 -0.31
N VAL A 273 -1.31 16.13 -0.06
CA VAL A 273 -0.85 14.79 -0.43
C VAL A 273 -1.93 14.11 -1.25
N PHE A 274 -1.57 13.65 -2.44
CA PHE A 274 -2.41 12.84 -3.29
C PHE A 274 -1.79 11.45 -3.48
N GLY A 275 -2.48 10.42 -3.00
CA GLY A 275 -2.14 9.02 -3.24
C GLY A 275 -3.15 8.36 -4.17
N HIS A 276 -2.66 7.58 -5.14
CA HIS A 276 -3.50 6.84 -6.08
C HIS A 276 -3.05 5.38 -6.21
N ASP A 277 -4.01 4.46 -6.37
CA ASP A 277 -3.77 3.02 -6.54
C ASP A 277 -2.95 2.41 -5.37
N ILE A 278 -3.18 2.88 -4.13
CA ILE A 278 -2.33 2.49 -3.00
C ILE A 278 -2.71 1.12 -2.40
N ARG A 279 -1.74 0.24 -2.10
CA ARG A 279 -1.96 -1.06 -1.45
C ARG A 279 -1.18 -1.22 -0.14
N GLU A 280 -0.25 -0.33 0.11
CA GLU A 280 0.72 -0.38 1.20
C GLU A 280 0.39 0.71 2.19
N ARG A 281 0.79 0.49 3.45
CA ARG A 281 0.45 1.43 4.53
C ARG A 281 0.94 2.84 4.22
N THR A 282 0.03 3.79 4.22
CA THR A 282 0.35 5.22 4.10
C THR A 282 0.21 5.88 5.46
N ALA A 283 1.25 6.60 5.89
CA ALA A 283 1.29 7.22 7.20
C ALA A 283 1.74 8.69 7.14
N LEU A 284 1.01 9.55 7.85
CA LEU A 284 1.45 10.89 8.23
C LEU A 284 1.64 10.95 9.75
N SER A 285 2.81 11.37 10.21
CA SER A 285 3.09 11.54 11.65
C SER A 285 3.74 12.88 11.96
N ASN A 286 3.13 13.71 12.79
CA ASN A 286 3.61 15.07 13.06
C ASN A 286 3.78 15.88 11.76
N VAL A 287 2.73 15.91 10.94
CA VAL A 287 2.71 16.64 9.65
C VAL A 287 1.69 17.77 9.73
N THR A 288 2.03 18.93 9.17
CA THR A 288 1.08 20.02 8.97
C THR A 288 0.72 20.09 7.49
N VAL A 289 -0.57 19.99 7.18
CA VAL A 289 -1.12 20.05 5.83
C VAL A 289 -2.17 21.18 5.79
N ASN A 290 -1.80 22.35 5.29
CA ASN A 290 -2.67 23.52 5.36
C ASN A 290 -2.67 24.40 4.11
N GLU A 291 -3.76 25.13 3.91
CA GLU A 291 -3.88 26.13 2.83
C GLU A 291 -3.69 25.56 1.42
N ASN A 292 -3.84 24.24 1.25
CA ASN A 292 -3.79 23.61 -0.07
C ASN A 292 -5.14 23.80 -0.78
N GLN A 293 -5.09 24.04 -2.08
CA GLN A 293 -6.25 24.47 -2.89
C GLN A 293 -6.89 23.31 -3.70
N GLY A 294 -6.40 22.08 -3.51
CA GLY A 294 -6.96 20.89 -4.14
C GLY A 294 -8.30 20.43 -3.56
N LEU A 295 -8.71 19.22 -3.95
CA LEU A 295 -9.93 18.55 -3.47
C LEU A 295 -9.84 18.12 -2.01
N ALA A 296 -8.63 17.90 -1.49
CA ALA A 296 -8.40 17.72 -0.06
C ALA A 296 -6.97 18.08 0.37
N GLY A 297 -6.76 18.24 1.67
CA GLY A 297 -5.42 18.25 2.26
C GLY A 297 -4.72 16.90 2.08
N PHE A 298 -5.39 15.82 2.48
CA PHE A 298 -4.94 14.44 2.28
C PHE A 298 -5.98 13.68 1.45
N LEU A 299 -5.65 13.41 0.19
CA LEU A 299 -6.52 12.75 -0.79
C LEU A 299 -5.96 11.36 -1.12
N ILE A 300 -6.76 10.31 -0.95
CA ILE A 300 -6.48 8.98 -1.48
C ILE A 300 -7.59 8.58 -2.44
N LYS A 301 -7.21 8.12 -3.64
CA LYS A 301 -8.13 7.63 -4.65
C LYS A 301 -7.70 6.25 -5.15
N ASP A 302 -8.59 5.28 -5.08
CA ASP A 302 -8.38 3.89 -5.50
C ASP A 302 -7.27 3.17 -4.71
N GLY A 303 -7.34 1.85 -4.66
CA GLY A 303 -6.45 1.02 -3.86
C GLY A 303 -7.14 0.23 -2.75
N ALA A 304 -6.34 -0.43 -1.92
CA ALA A 304 -6.76 -1.02 -0.66
C ALA A 304 -5.58 -1.02 0.31
N ALA A 305 -5.57 -0.15 1.32
CA ALA A 305 -4.38 0.06 2.16
C ALA A 305 -4.73 0.48 3.58
N ASP A 306 -3.79 0.26 4.51
CA ASP A 306 -3.86 0.88 5.83
C ASP A 306 -3.48 2.35 5.75
N ILE A 307 -4.25 3.22 6.40
CA ILE A 307 -3.97 4.66 6.44
C ILE A 307 -3.86 5.11 7.89
N TRP A 308 -2.71 5.65 8.27
CA TRP A 308 -2.44 6.12 9.64
C TRP A 308 -2.13 7.61 9.66
N LEU A 309 -3.00 8.39 10.31
CA LEU A 309 -2.77 9.80 10.59
C LEU A 309 -2.53 9.95 12.09
N ASN A 310 -1.33 10.37 12.46
CA ASN A 310 -0.92 10.51 13.86
C ASN A 310 -0.36 11.91 14.14
N ASP A 311 -0.85 12.57 15.19
CA ASP A 311 -0.36 13.91 15.58
C ASP A 311 -0.28 14.88 14.38
N THR A 312 -1.26 14.82 13.48
CA THR A 312 -1.22 15.57 12.22
C THR A 312 -2.21 16.73 12.30
N ARG A 313 -1.89 17.86 11.67
CA ARG A 313 -2.77 19.04 11.60
C ARG A 313 -3.14 19.26 10.15
N ILE A 314 -4.40 19.02 9.81
CA ILE A 314 -4.95 19.21 8.47
C ILE A 314 -6.00 20.30 8.54
N GLN A 315 -5.63 21.50 8.13
CA GLN A 315 -6.45 22.68 8.39
C GLN A 315 -6.45 23.70 7.27
N ASP A 316 -7.51 24.50 7.19
CA ASP A 316 -7.58 25.64 6.27
C ASP A 316 -7.39 25.24 4.78
N ASN A 317 -7.63 23.98 4.42
CA ASN A 317 -7.58 23.52 3.02
C ASN A 317 -8.88 23.89 2.29
N TRP A 318 -8.78 24.12 0.97
CA TRP A 318 -9.94 24.51 0.15
C TRP A 318 -10.94 23.35 -0.03
N GLY A 319 -10.45 22.11 -0.04
CA GLY A 319 -11.27 20.92 -0.11
C GLY A 319 -11.65 20.33 1.24
N ASP A 320 -11.77 19.01 1.30
CA ASP A 320 -11.87 18.28 2.57
C ASP A 320 -10.52 18.31 3.32
N GLY A 321 -10.53 18.10 4.63
CA GLY A 321 -9.28 17.79 5.35
C GLY A 321 -8.71 16.46 4.84
N VAL A 322 -9.47 15.40 5.05
CA VAL A 322 -9.18 14.04 4.58
C VAL A 322 -10.26 13.59 3.60
N ASN A 323 -9.88 13.05 2.45
CA ASN A 323 -10.80 12.42 1.52
C ASN A 323 -10.20 11.10 1.01
N ILE A 324 -10.84 9.98 1.33
CA ILE A 324 -10.36 8.64 0.97
C ILE A 324 -11.49 7.92 0.25
N SER A 325 -11.21 7.53 -1.00
CA SER A 325 -12.14 6.82 -1.87
C SER A 325 -11.46 5.58 -2.45
N TYR A 326 -11.65 4.39 -1.87
CA TYR A 326 -10.95 3.17 -2.30
C TYR A 326 -11.68 1.86 -1.92
N ALA A 327 -11.12 0.69 -2.25
CA ALA A 327 -11.75 -0.61 -1.99
C ALA A 327 -11.69 -1.08 -0.53
N GLY A 328 -10.91 -0.41 0.31
CA GLY A 328 -10.94 -0.61 1.77
C GLY A 328 -9.58 -0.72 2.45
N GLY A 329 -9.60 -1.06 3.73
CA GLY A 329 -8.42 -1.12 4.60
C GLY A 329 -8.73 -0.60 6.01
N ALA A 330 -7.70 -0.50 6.86
CA ALA A 330 -7.84 0.07 8.20
C ALA A 330 -7.35 1.52 8.23
N ILE A 331 -8.27 2.44 8.48
CA ILE A 331 -7.99 3.87 8.61
C ILE A 331 -7.98 4.23 10.08
N THR A 332 -6.84 4.70 10.58
CA THR A 332 -6.68 5.15 11.97
C THR A 332 -6.29 6.61 12.00
N ILE A 333 -7.10 7.42 12.67
CA ILE A 333 -6.86 8.85 12.91
C ILE A 333 -6.68 9.04 14.40
N ASN A 334 -5.50 9.51 14.79
CA ASN A 334 -5.05 9.55 16.17
C ASN A 334 -4.36 10.87 16.51
N GLY A 335 -4.79 11.56 17.57
CA GLY A 335 -4.24 12.85 17.98
C GLY A 335 -4.21 13.90 16.87
N THR A 336 -5.09 13.76 15.87
CA THR A 336 -5.04 14.53 14.62
C THR A 336 -6.14 15.59 14.63
N ARG A 337 -5.85 16.78 14.12
CA ARG A 337 -6.78 17.91 14.04
C ARG A 337 -7.20 18.12 12.59
N LEU A 338 -8.49 18.04 12.32
CA LEU A 338 -9.12 18.27 11.03
C LEU A 338 -10.02 19.50 11.15
N GLU A 339 -9.48 20.69 10.89
CA GLU A 339 -10.14 21.94 11.30
C GLU A 339 -10.20 22.99 10.21
N ARG A 340 -11.26 23.80 10.18
CA ARG A 340 -11.39 24.96 9.28
C ARG A 340 -11.20 24.66 7.79
N ASN A 341 -11.36 23.40 7.38
CA ASN A 341 -11.37 23.06 5.95
C ASN A 341 -12.68 23.58 5.33
N ARG A 342 -12.64 24.06 4.09
CA ARG A 342 -13.84 24.66 3.47
C ARG A 342 -14.91 23.61 3.15
N TRP A 343 -14.55 22.35 2.99
CA TRP A 343 -15.52 21.25 2.89
C TRP A 343 -15.64 20.47 4.20
N ARG A 344 -15.49 19.14 4.20
CA ARG A 344 -15.59 18.30 5.40
C ARG A 344 -14.26 18.24 6.13
N GLY A 345 -14.29 17.88 7.42
CA GLY A 345 -13.08 17.45 8.12
C GLY A 345 -12.54 16.13 7.56
N ALA A 346 -13.40 15.12 7.42
CA ALA A 346 -13.07 13.84 6.80
C ALA A 346 -14.21 13.29 5.94
N ALA A 347 -13.87 12.65 4.83
CA ALA A 347 -14.79 11.95 3.95
C ALA A 347 -14.22 10.58 3.57
N PHE A 348 -15.02 9.53 3.76
CA PHE A 348 -14.67 8.16 3.41
C PHE A 348 -15.73 7.59 2.47
N HIS A 349 -15.27 7.15 1.30
CA HIS A 349 -16.08 6.55 0.26
C HIS A 349 -15.52 5.17 -0.08
N PHE A 350 -16.43 4.22 -0.26
CA PHE A 350 -16.08 2.90 -0.73
C PHE A 350 -16.14 2.85 -2.26
N ASN A 351 -15.13 2.25 -2.90
CA ASN A 351 -15.05 2.05 -4.34
C ASN A 351 -14.85 0.56 -4.68
N ASP A 352 -15.94 -0.13 -5.00
CA ASP A 352 -15.94 -1.55 -5.40
C ASP A 352 -15.62 -1.79 -6.88
N SER A 353 -15.69 -0.74 -7.71
CA SER A 353 -15.34 -0.81 -9.14
C SER A 353 -13.83 -0.88 -9.39
N SER A 354 -13.03 -0.63 -8.36
CA SER A 354 -11.57 -0.65 -8.44
C SER A 354 -11.01 -2.08 -8.33
N PRO A 355 -9.90 -2.42 -9.02
CA PRO A 355 -9.34 -3.77 -9.06
C PRO A 355 -8.57 -4.14 -7.79
N PHE A 356 -9.09 -3.78 -6.61
CA PHE A 356 -8.42 -3.98 -5.33
C PHE A 356 -9.28 -4.75 -4.35
N LEU A 357 -8.61 -5.51 -3.49
CA LEU A 357 -9.23 -6.32 -2.46
C LEU A 357 -8.70 -5.91 -1.08
N ALA A 358 -9.57 -5.28 -0.29
CA ALA A 358 -9.32 -5.10 1.12
C ALA A 358 -9.62 -6.39 1.89
N LEU A 359 -8.82 -6.67 2.92
CA LEU A 359 -8.99 -7.84 3.79
C LEU A 359 -9.71 -7.48 5.10
N HIS A 360 -9.80 -6.20 5.39
CA HIS A 360 -10.58 -5.66 6.50
C HIS A 360 -11.05 -4.24 6.15
N GLN A 361 -12.11 -3.80 6.79
CA GLN A 361 -12.65 -2.44 6.62
C GLN A 361 -12.91 -1.83 7.99
N GLU A 362 -12.08 -0.87 8.38
CA GLU A 362 -12.22 -0.20 9.66
C GLU A 362 -11.89 1.29 9.54
N ILE A 363 -12.68 2.13 10.21
CA ILE A 363 -12.41 3.56 10.35
C ILE A 363 -12.43 3.90 11.84
N VAL A 364 -11.26 4.24 12.38
CA VAL A 364 -11.05 4.48 13.81
C VAL A 364 -10.60 5.90 14.06
N PHE A 365 -11.42 6.68 14.75
CA PHE A 365 -11.03 7.96 15.35
C PHE A 365 -10.69 7.73 16.81
N LYS A 366 -9.41 7.86 17.17
CA LYS A 366 -8.95 7.69 18.55
C LYS A 366 -9.08 9.00 19.31
N GLY A 367 -10.03 9.04 20.23
CA GLY A 367 -10.14 10.12 21.21
C GLY A 367 -8.99 10.11 22.23
N ARG A 368 -8.89 11.20 22.99
CA ARG A 368 -7.99 11.30 24.14
C ARG A 368 -8.48 10.37 25.26
N PRO A 369 -7.65 9.45 25.80
CA PRO A 369 -8.01 8.66 26.97
C PRO A 369 -8.30 9.56 28.18
N SER A 370 -9.35 9.24 28.93
CA SER A 370 -9.75 10.00 30.13
C SER A 370 -8.65 10.04 31.21
N ASN A 371 -7.82 8.99 31.26
CA ASN A 371 -6.72 8.84 32.22
C ASN A 371 -5.37 9.42 31.73
N ASN A 372 -5.28 9.95 30.52
CA ASN A 372 -4.04 10.50 30.00
C ASN A 372 -4.25 11.90 29.39
N ILE A 373 -3.95 12.92 30.19
CA ILE A 373 -4.11 14.30 29.77
C ILE A 373 -3.08 14.77 28.73
N PHE A 374 -1.96 14.06 28.62
CA PHE A 374 -0.89 14.37 27.67
C PHE A 374 -1.16 13.77 26.28
N TYR A 375 -2.15 12.89 26.17
CA TYR A 375 -2.53 12.34 24.89
C TYR A 375 -3.24 13.40 24.06
N LEU A 376 -2.76 13.64 22.84
CA LEU A 376 -3.34 14.63 21.95
C LEU A 376 -4.77 14.21 21.56
N PRO A 377 -5.77 15.09 21.72
CA PRO A 377 -7.12 14.80 21.26
C PRO A 377 -7.18 14.80 19.73
N THR A 378 -7.94 13.86 19.18
CA THR A 378 -8.40 13.98 17.79
C THR A 378 -9.56 14.96 17.75
N ILE A 379 -9.45 16.00 16.92
CA ILE A 379 -10.43 17.08 16.84
C ILE A 379 -10.92 17.23 15.40
N VAL A 380 -12.23 17.31 15.23
CA VAL A 380 -12.88 17.66 13.97
C VAL A 380 -13.81 18.85 14.24
N ALA A 381 -13.38 20.06 13.89
CA ALA A 381 -14.07 21.29 14.28
C ALA A 381 -13.99 22.36 13.19
N ASP A 382 -14.94 23.29 13.19
CA ASP A 382 -14.95 24.50 12.33
C ASP A 382 -14.85 24.25 10.82
N ASN A 383 -15.06 23.01 10.36
CA ASN A 383 -15.12 22.69 8.94
C ASN A 383 -16.44 23.21 8.35
N LYS A 384 -16.37 23.90 7.21
CA LYS A 384 -17.48 24.72 6.73
C LYS A 384 -18.65 23.92 6.13
N TRP A 385 -18.39 22.76 5.52
CA TRP A 385 -19.45 21.94 4.93
C TRP A 385 -19.92 20.79 5.85
N GLY A 386 -19.01 20.17 6.61
CA GLY A 386 -19.38 19.10 7.54
C GLY A 386 -18.22 18.55 8.37
N GLY A 387 -18.53 17.72 9.37
CA GLY A 387 -17.53 17.07 10.22
C GLY A 387 -16.92 15.84 9.55
N VAL A 388 -17.56 14.69 9.73
CA VAL A 388 -17.14 13.40 9.16
C VAL A 388 -18.27 12.84 8.31
N LEU A 389 -17.95 12.47 7.07
CA LEU A 389 -18.83 11.69 6.19
C LEU A 389 -18.27 10.28 6.04
N VAL A 390 -19.11 9.28 6.31
CA VAL A 390 -18.87 7.88 5.96
C VAL A 390 -20.00 7.46 5.03
N GLY A 391 -19.70 7.18 3.76
CA GLY A 391 -20.74 6.96 2.76
C GLY A 391 -20.35 6.01 1.62
N ASN A 392 -21.35 5.66 0.80
CA ASN A 392 -21.24 4.73 -0.34
C ASN A 392 -20.89 3.26 0.02
N PHE A 393 -21.27 2.79 1.20
CA PHE A 393 -21.08 1.37 1.59
C PHE A 393 -22.22 0.50 1.06
N CYS A 394 -22.26 0.29 -0.26
CA CYS A 394 -23.03 -0.82 -0.83
C CYS A 394 -22.08 -2.03 -0.94
N LEU A 395 -21.88 -2.77 0.15
CA LEU A 395 -21.05 -3.97 0.11
C LEU A 395 -21.87 -5.13 -0.49
N PRO A 396 -21.43 -5.75 -1.60
CA PRO A 396 -22.09 -6.94 -2.10
C PRO A 396 -21.87 -8.11 -1.12
N ALA A 397 -22.92 -8.92 -0.92
CA ALA A 397 -22.98 -9.95 0.13
C ALA A 397 -21.80 -10.95 0.13
N TYR A 398 -21.15 -11.17 -1.01
CA TYR A 398 -20.01 -12.09 -1.13
C TYR A 398 -18.73 -11.61 -0.43
N ARG A 399 -18.60 -10.31 -0.11
CA ARG A 399 -17.37 -9.79 0.53
C ARG A 399 -17.26 -10.13 2.01
N ASN A 400 -18.35 -10.48 2.70
CA ASN A 400 -18.35 -10.90 4.12
C ASN A 400 -17.51 -10.01 5.06
N ILE A 401 -17.44 -8.70 4.79
CA ILE A 401 -16.76 -7.72 5.64
C ILE A 401 -17.84 -6.86 6.29
N GLU A 402 -17.88 -6.83 7.62
CA GLU A 402 -18.69 -5.88 8.37
C GLU A 402 -17.91 -4.58 8.60
N PRO A 403 -18.36 -3.42 8.06
CA PRO A 403 -17.72 -2.15 8.35
C PRO A 403 -17.82 -1.86 9.85
N LYS A 404 -16.69 -1.62 10.50
CA LYS A 404 -16.65 -1.14 11.88
C LYS A 404 -16.21 0.32 11.91
N ALA A 405 -17.08 1.17 12.42
CA ALA A 405 -16.79 2.59 12.70
C ALA A 405 -16.95 2.88 14.20
N PRO A 406 -16.07 2.34 15.08
CA PRO A 406 -16.17 2.58 16.50
C PRO A 406 -15.78 4.02 16.84
N THR A 407 -16.76 4.84 17.20
CA THR A 407 -16.53 6.11 17.91
C THR A 407 -16.54 5.82 19.42
N LYS A 408 -15.37 5.83 20.08
CA LYS A 408 -15.37 5.92 21.55
C LYS A 408 -15.80 7.33 21.93
N ALA A 409 -16.90 7.42 22.68
CA ALA A 409 -17.66 8.62 22.99
C ALA A 409 -16.78 9.87 23.19
N ILE A 410 -16.99 10.84 22.31
CA ILE A 410 -16.55 12.22 22.47
C ILE A 410 -17.43 12.79 23.59
N SER A 411 -16.85 13.07 24.76
CA SER A 411 -17.57 13.80 25.80
C SER A 411 -17.76 15.25 25.33
N PRO A 412 -18.98 15.80 25.31
CA PRO A 412 -19.17 17.22 25.10
C PRO A 412 -18.64 17.96 26.34
N LYS A 413 -17.72 18.89 26.14
CA LYS A 413 -17.46 19.99 27.06
C LYS A 413 -17.34 21.27 26.26
#